data_AF-A0AAW4ZUH8-F1
#
_entry.id   AF-A0AAW4ZUH8-F1
#
_cell.length_a   1.000
_cell.length_b   1.000
_cell.length_c   1.000
_cell.angle_alpha   90.00
_cell.angle_beta   90.00
_cell.angle_gamma   90.00
#
_symmetry.space_group_name_H-M   'P 1'
#
loop_
_entity.id
_entity.type
_entity.pdbx_description
1 polymer ?
#
loop_
_entity_poly.entity_id
_entity_poly.type
_entity_poly.pdbx_seq_one_letter_code
_entity_poly.pdbx_strand_id
1 'polypeptide(L)'
;MKNEYEQQQRSDYLYEQHVTHLTLQDKRPATIDGYSRALRRITHHLDKSPNTLTTDDLKRYFAQRIKTHLWSTVRIDRNGLQFFFKHVLQRGWER
;
A
#
# COMPACT_ATOMS: atom_id res chain seq x y z
N MET A 1 -19.43 -12.94 -8.52
CA MET A 1 -18.84 -13.25 -9.83
C MET A 1 -18.43 -12.01 -10.65
N LYS A 2 -19.32 -11.22 -11.31
CA LYS A 2 -18.86 -10.03 -12.08
C LYS A 2 -18.11 -9.00 -11.22
N ASN A 3 -18.61 -8.74 -10.01
CA ASN A 3 -18.06 -7.73 -9.10
C ASN A 3 -16.64 -8.08 -8.61
N GLU A 4 -16.36 -9.35 -8.25
CA GLU A 4 -15.03 -9.75 -7.73
C GLU A 4 -13.94 -9.66 -8.79
N TYR A 5 -14.25 -10.03 -10.03
CA TYR A 5 -13.32 -9.91 -11.16
C TYR A 5 -12.96 -8.45 -11.43
N GLU A 6 -13.95 -7.56 -11.43
CA GLU A 6 -13.74 -6.11 -11.60
C GLU A 6 -12.92 -5.51 -10.44
N GLN A 7 -13.15 -5.95 -9.19
CA GLN A 7 -12.33 -5.53 -8.05
C GLN A 7 -10.88 -6.03 -8.16
N GLN A 8 -10.69 -7.26 -8.64
CA GLN A 8 -9.35 -7.82 -8.84
C GLN A 8 -8.59 -7.04 -9.92
N GLN A 9 -9.19 -6.84 -11.09
CA GLN A 9 -8.59 -6.04 -12.17
C GLN A 9 -8.23 -4.62 -11.71
N ARG A 10 -9.11 -3.98 -10.94
CA ARG A 10 -8.84 -2.66 -10.38
C ARG A 10 -7.67 -2.67 -9.40
N SER A 11 -7.58 -3.70 -8.56
CA SER A 11 -6.49 -3.85 -7.59
C SER A 11 -5.15 -4.08 -8.30
N ASP A 12 -5.14 -4.89 -9.36
CA ASP A 12 -3.96 -5.14 -10.20
C ASP A 12 -3.51 -3.86 -10.92
N TYR A 13 -4.46 -3.14 -11.52
CA TYR A 13 -4.18 -1.85 -12.15
C TYR A 13 -3.56 -0.86 -11.16
N LEU A 14 -4.11 -0.73 -9.95
CA LEU A 14 -3.56 0.17 -8.92
C LEU A 14 -2.17 -0.25 -8.45
N TYR A 15 -1.90 -1.56 -8.38
CA TYR A 15 -0.58 -2.08 -8.09
C TYR A 15 0.42 -1.71 -9.19
N GLU A 16 0.06 -1.89 -10.46
CA GLU A 16 0.92 -1.51 -11.60
C GLU A 16 1.19 0.00 -11.63
N GLN A 17 0.17 0.82 -11.36
CA GLN A 17 0.36 2.27 -11.22
C GLN A 17 1.32 2.60 -10.07
N HIS A 18 1.23 1.89 -8.94
CA HIS A 18 2.16 2.09 -7.83
C HIS A 18 3.61 1.84 -8.22
N VAL A 19 3.89 0.70 -8.85
CA VAL A 19 5.23 0.36 -9.34
C VAL A 19 5.70 1.39 -10.36
N THR A 20 4.84 1.77 -11.31
CA THR A 20 5.13 2.77 -12.35
C THR A 20 5.54 4.10 -11.73
N HIS A 21 4.77 4.64 -10.78
CA HIS A 21 5.09 5.90 -10.10
C HIS A 21 6.40 5.84 -9.31
N LEU A 22 6.73 4.69 -8.70
CA LEU A 22 8.00 4.51 -8.00
C LEU A 22 9.18 4.54 -8.98
N THR A 23 9.05 3.86 -10.12
CA THR A 23 10.06 3.85 -11.18
C THR A 23 10.23 5.24 -11.79
N LEU A 24 9.15 5.96 -12.08
CA LEU A 24 9.19 7.32 -12.65
C LEU A 24 9.84 8.34 -11.72
N GLN A 25 9.83 8.10 -10.40
CA GLN A 25 10.53 8.93 -9.42
C GLN A 25 11.96 8.44 -9.12
N ASP A 26 12.51 7.57 -9.95
CA ASP A 26 13.87 7.03 -9.83
C ASP A 26 14.14 6.43 -8.43
N LYS A 27 13.14 5.73 -7.87
CA LYS A 27 13.34 5.02 -6.60
C LYS A 27 14.29 3.85 -6.82
N ARG A 28 15.20 3.64 -5.86
CA ARG A 28 16.10 2.48 -5.86
C ARG A 28 15.31 1.16 -5.93
N PRO A 29 15.81 0.10 -6.60
CA PRO A 29 15.11 -1.17 -6.72
C PRO A 29 14.64 -1.75 -5.38
N ALA A 30 15.48 -1.68 -4.33
CA ALA A 30 15.10 -2.14 -2.98
C ALA A 30 13.95 -1.33 -2.36
N THR A 31 13.81 -0.04 -2.71
CA THR A 31 12.68 0.78 -2.27
C THR A 31 11.41 0.42 -3.03
N ILE A 32 11.52 0.19 -4.36
CA ILE A 32 10.40 -0.27 -5.18
C ILE A 32 9.84 -1.57 -4.62
N ASP A 33 10.70 -2.55 -4.37
CA ASP A 33 10.32 -3.83 -3.80
C ASP A 33 9.72 -3.67 -2.39
N GLY A 34 10.37 -2.90 -1.51
CA GLY A 34 9.88 -2.67 -0.15
C GLY A 34 8.48 -2.05 -0.11
N TYR A 35 8.23 -1.03 -0.93
CA TYR A 35 6.93 -0.34 -0.97
C TYR A 35 5.85 -1.19 -1.64
N SER A 36 6.19 -1.89 -2.72
CA SER A 36 5.27 -2.83 -3.39
C SER A 36 4.84 -3.96 -2.47
N ARG A 37 5.78 -4.52 -1.67
CA ARG A 37 5.47 -5.52 -0.65
C ARG A 37 4.59 -4.96 0.47
N ALA A 38 4.78 -3.70 0.86
CA ALA A 38 3.92 -3.06 1.86
C ALA A 38 2.46 -3.00 1.40
N LEU A 39 2.23 -2.58 0.16
CA LEU A 39 0.90 -2.50 -0.44
C LEU A 39 0.22 -3.87 -0.47
N ARG A 40 0.90 -4.89 -1.01
CA ARG A 40 0.38 -6.26 -1.06
C ARG A 40 0.08 -6.83 0.34
N ARG A 41 0.93 -6.53 1.31
CA ARG A 41 0.79 -7.06 2.67
C ARG A 41 -0.44 -6.51 3.37
N ILE A 42 -0.71 -5.21 3.27
CA ILE A 42 -1.89 -4.65 3.93
C ILE A 42 -3.19 -5.07 3.25
N THR A 43 -3.22 -5.13 1.91
CA THR A 43 -4.42 -5.56 1.17
C THR A 43 -4.77 -7.00 1.48
N HIS A 44 -3.76 -7.89 1.56
CA HIS A 44 -3.95 -9.28 1.96
C HIS A 44 -4.32 -9.42 3.44
N HIS A 45 -3.72 -8.62 4.34
CA HIS A 45 -4.01 -8.69 5.78
C HIS A 45 -5.45 -8.29 6.11
N LEU A 46 -5.99 -7.31 5.39
CA LEU A 46 -7.34 -6.78 5.63
C LEU A 46 -8.41 -7.37 4.70
N ASP A 47 -8.01 -8.21 3.74
CA ASP A 47 -8.87 -8.68 2.65
C ASP A 47 -9.62 -7.52 1.97
N LYS A 48 -8.87 -6.47 1.64
CA LYS A 48 -9.39 -5.20 1.08
C LYS A 48 -8.61 -4.76 -0.14
N SER A 49 -9.34 -4.26 -1.13
CA SER A 49 -8.77 -3.59 -2.29
C SER A 49 -8.01 -2.31 -1.87
N PRO A 50 -6.85 -1.99 -2.47
CA PRO A 50 -6.01 -0.89 -2.01
C PRO A 50 -6.69 0.50 -2.07
N ASN A 51 -7.66 0.73 -2.97
CA ASN A 51 -8.41 2.00 -3.02
C ASN A 51 -9.52 2.14 -1.99
N THR A 52 -9.89 1.06 -1.29
CA THR A 52 -10.94 1.07 -0.24
C THR A 52 -10.37 1.16 1.17
N LEU A 53 -9.04 1.14 1.31
CA LEU A 53 -8.36 1.34 2.58
C LEU A 53 -8.70 2.72 3.18
N THR A 54 -9.10 2.71 4.46
CA THR A 54 -9.43 3.91 5.23
C THR A 54 -8.32 4.28 6.21
N THR A 55 -8.38 5.49 6.78
CA THR A 55 -7.47 5.90 7.86
C THR A 55 -7.56 4.98 9.09
N ASP A 56 -8.75 4.46 9.42
CA ASP A 56 -8.95 3.53 10.54
C ASP A 56 -8.29 2.16 10.25
N ASP A 57 -8.42 1.67 9.02
CA ASP A 57 -7.73 0.44 8.58
C ASP A 57 -6.21 0.54 8.76
N LEU A 58 -5.63 1.67 8.34
CA LEU A 58 -4.19 1.94 8.49
C LEU A 58 -3.79 2.00 9.97
N LYS A 59 -4.56 2.69 10.81
CA LYS A 59 -4.31 2.80 12.26
C LYS A 59 -4.32 1.43 12.93
N ARG A 60 -5.36 0.62 12.68
CA ARG A 60 -5.47 -0.73 13.23
C ARG A 60 -4.33 -1.63 12.78
N TYR A 61 -4.02 -1.61 11.48
CA TYR A 61 -2.92 -2.38 10.91
C TYR A 61 -1.59 -2.05 11.58
N PHE A 62 -1.21 -0.77 11.63
CA PHE A 62 0.08 -0.37 12.20
C PHE A 62 0.17 -0.57 13.72
N ALA A 63 -0.94 -0.37 14.46
CA ALA A 63 -0.98 -0.63 15.90
C ALA A 63 -0.72 -2.11 16.24
N GLN A 64 -1.18 -3.05 15.41
CA GLN A 64 -0.87 -4.48 15.55
C GLN A 64 0.57 -4.79 15.15
N ARG A 65 1.04 -4.15 14.08
CA ARG A 65 2.33 -4.43 13.45
C ARG A 65 3.52 -3.97 14.30
N ILE A 66 3.40 -2.83 14.97
CA ILE A 66 4.42 -2.32 15.91
C ILE A 66 4.65 -3.28 17.09
N LYS A 67 3.65 -4.08 17.46
CA LYS A 67 3.78 -5.06 18.54
C LYS A 67 4.57 -6.32 18.13
N THR A 68 4.66 -6.59 16.84
CA THR A 68 5.14 -7.89 16.30
C THR A 68 6.33 -7.76 15.36
N HIS A 69 6.66 -6.56 14.89
CA HIS A 69 7.70 -6.31 13.90
C HIS A 69 8.66 -5.21 14.34
N LEU A 70 9.87 -5.22 13.78
CA LEU A 70 10.84 -4.16 13.96
C LEU A 70 10.32 -2.83 13.41
N TRP A 71 10.65 -1.74 14.12
CA TRP A 71 10.30 -0.38 13.72
C TRP A 71 10.79 -0.01 12.32
N SER A 72 11.94 -0.55 11.89
CA SER A 72 12.46 -0.36 10.54
C SER A 72 11.51 -0.91 9.47
N THR A 73 10.95 -2.10 9.69
CA THR A 73 9.95 -2.73 8.80
C THR A 73 8.65 -1.93 8.78
N VAL A 74 8.15 -1.52 9.95
CA VAL A 74 6.94 -0.68 10.06
C VAL A 74 7.11 0.64 9.31
N ARG A 75 8.30 1.25 9.39
CA ARG A 75 8.61 2.51 8.71
C ARG A 75 8.64 2.36 7.19
N ILE A 76 9.21 1.27 6.67
CA ILE A 76 9.19 0.97 5.23
C ILE A 76 7.74 0.89 4.74
N ASP A 77 6.90 0.17 5.48
CA ASP A 77 5.51 -0.01 5.09
C ASP A 77 4.73 1.29 5.11
N ARG A 78 4.88 2.08 6.18
CA ARG A 78 4.23 3.38 6.30
C ARG A 78 4.62 4.28 5.14
N ASN A 79 5.91 4.34 4.79
CA ASN A 79 6.37 5.17 3.69
C ASN A 79 5.85 4.67 2.34
N GLY A 80 5.76 3.35 2.13
CA GLY A 80 5.19 2.76 0.92
C GLY A 80 3.72 3.08 0.75
N LEU A 81 2.93 2.95 1.82
CA LEU A 81 1.51 3.30 1.78
C LEU A 81 1.31 4.82 1.65
N GLN A 82 2.11 5.64 2.32
CA GLN A 82 2.11 7.09 2.11
C GLN A 82 2.35 7.47 0.65
N PHE A 83 3.33 6.82 0.01
CA PHE A 83 3.60 7.02 -1.41
C PHE A 83 2.40 6.64 -2.26
N PHE A 84 1.81 5.47 -2.03
CA PHE A 84 0.65 4.97 -2.76
C PHE A 84 -0.53 5.96 -2.69
N PHE A 85 -0.90 6.39 -1.48
CA PHE A 85 -2.01 7.34 -1.30
C PHE A 85 -1.74 8.66 -2.00
N LYS A 86 -0.53 9.20 -1.87
CA LYS A 86 -0.16 10.49 -2.45
C LYS A 86 -0.09 10.46 -3.98
N HIS A 87 0.53 9.44 -4.56
CA HIS A 87 0.89 9.45 -5.98
C HIS A 87 -0.06 8.64 -6.85
N VAL A 88 -0.66 7.57 -6.34
CA VAL A 88 -1.60 6.73 -7.11
C VAL A 88 -3.04 7.15 -6.88
N LEU A 89 -3.45 7.29 -5.61
CA LEU A 89 -4.83 7.70 -5.29
C LEU A 89 -5.03 9.22 -5.33
N GLN A 90 -3.95 10.00 -5.36
CA GLN A 90 -3.98 11.46 -5.26
C GLN A 90 -4.75 11.94 -4.02
N ARG A 91 -4.63 11.20 -2.91
CA ARG A 91 -5.27 11.49 -1.62
C ARG A 91 -4.24 11.99 -0.62
N GLY A 92 -4.64 12.93 0.21
CA GLY A 92 -3.84 13.38 1.35
C GLY A 92 -3.60 12.22 2.33
N TRP A 93 -2.43 12.22 2.97
CA TRP A 93 -2.16 11.34 4.10
C TRP A 93 -2.42 12.09 5.40
N GLU A 94 -3.45 11.68 6.13
CA GLU A 94 -3.71 12.19 7.48
C GLU A 94 -2.71 11.57 8.46
N ARG A 95 -2.03 12.43 9.23
CA ARG A 95 -0.99 12.01 10.17
C ARG A 95 -1.56 11.48 11.48
#